data_AF-A0A6P0WT35-F1
#
_entry.id   AF-A0A6P0WT35-F1
#
_cell.length_a   1.000
_cell.length_b   1.000
_cell.length_c   1.000
_cell.angle_alpha   90.00
_cell.angle_beta   90.00
_cell.angle_gamma   90.00
#
_symmetry.space_group_name_H-M   'P 1'
#
loop_
_entity.id
_entity.type
_entity.pdbx_description
1 polymer ?
#
loop_
_entity_poly.entity_id
_entity_poly.type
_entity_poly.pdbx_seq_one_letter_code
_entity_poly.pdbx_strand_id
1 'polypeptide(L)'
;MSRDIDIDEQQLAKFIDVLSSFQDLTSDKFQAVESAWRKCDESWKGDSKEKFTKDFQETTETVKRSLEAGDDALDWLRRFDEILKEFEQSY
;
A
#
# COMPACT_ATOMS: atom_id res chain seq x y z
N MET A 1 -1.38 -30.01 -11.64
CA MET A 1 -2.77 -29.98 -11.14
C MET A 1 -2.96 -28.62 -10.50
N SER A 2 -3.54 -27.70 -11.26
CA SER A 2 -4.04 -26.41 -10.75
C SER A 2 -4.88 -26.73 -9.52
N ARG A 3 -4.53 -26.19 -8.35
CA ARG A 3 -5.49 -26.18 -7.25
C ARG A 3 -6.59 -25.27 -7.74
N ASP A 4 -7.77 -25.81 -8.01
CA ASP A 4 -8.97 -24.98 -8.16
C ASP A 4 -9.09 -24.21 -6.85
N ILE A 5 -8.69 -22.94 -6.90
CA ILE A 5 -8.91 -22.03 -5.81
C ILE A 5 -10.39 -21.66 -5.97
N ASP A 6 -11.22 -22.26 -5.14
CA ASP A 6 -12.61 -21.83 -4.98
C ASP A 6 -12.57 -20.46 -4.31
N ILE A 7 -12.72 -19.40 -5.13
CA ILE A 7 -12.62 -18.02 -4.68
C ILE A 7 -14.03 -17.49 -4.50
N ASP A 8 -14.36 -17.18 -3.24
CA ASP A 8 -15.56 -16.44 -2.90
C ASP A 8 -15.42 -14.99 -3.40
N GLU A 9 -16.12 -14.66 -4.49
CA GLU A 9 -16.14 -13.33 -5.12
C GLU A 9 -16.47 -12.22 -4.12
N GLN A 10 -17.39 -12.47 -3.18
CA GLN A 10 -17.76 -11.46 -2.19
C GLN A 10 -16.63 -11.20 -1.19
N GLN A 11 -15.85 -12.23 -0.84
CA GLN A 11 -14.68 -12.06 0.02
C GLN A 11 -13.53 -11.39 -0.72
N LEU A 12 -13.34 -11.71 -2.01
CA LEU A 12 -12.35 -11.05 -2.85
C LEU A 12 -12.65 -9.55 -2.97
N ALA A 13 -13.89 -9.17 -3.31
CA ALA A 13 -14.30 -7.78 -3.42
C ALA A 13 -14.09 -7.01 -2.10
N LYS A 14 -14.50 -7.60 -0.96
CA LYS A 14 -14.25 -6.99 0.36
C LYS A 14 -12.77 -6.82 0.66
N PHE A 15 -11.94 -7.79 0.29
CA PHE A 15 -10.50 -7.71 0.50
C PHE A 15 -9.88 -6.59 -0.33
N ILE A 16 -10.29 -6.44 -1.60
CA ILE A 16 -9.87 -5.33 -2.48
C ILE A 16 -10.22 -3.99 -1.84
N ASP A 17 -11.45 -3.82 -1.34
CA ASP A 17 -11.90 -2.59 -0.70
C ASP A 17 -11.10 -2.25 0.57
N VAL A 18 -10.85 -3.26 1.42
CA VAL A 18 -10.06 -3.10 2.64
C VAL A 18 -8.61 -2.75 2.31
N LEU A 19 -8.01 -3.42 1.33
CA LEU A 19 -6.64 -3.16 0.92
C LEU A 19 -6.51 -1.75 0.31
N SER A 20 -7.46 -1.33 -0.52
CA SER A 20 -7.51 0.03 -1.07
C SER A 20 -7.61 1.08 0.04
N SER A 21 -8.53 0.90 0.97
CA SER A 21 -8.71 1.83 2.11
C SER A 21 -7.47 1.89 3.01
N PHE A 22 -6.80 0.74 3.20
CA PHE A 22 -5.57 0.67 3.97
C PHE A 22 -4.42 1.43 3.30
N GLN A 23 -4.29 1.32 1.97
CA GLN A 23 -3.26 2.04 1.22
C GLN A 23 -3.49 3.54 1.23
N ASP A 24 -4.73 3.99 1.00
CA ASP A 24 -5.12 5.40 1.07
C ASP A 24 -4.79 5.98 2.46
N LEU A 25 -5.23 5.31 3.52
CA LEU A 25 -4.98 5.73 4.90
C LEU A 25 -3.47 5.76 5.20
N THR A 26 -2.72 4.75 4.78
CA THR A 26 -1.28 4.67 5.04
C THR A 26 -0.53 5.77 4.29
N SER A 27 -0.89 6.03 3.04
CA SER A 27 -0.33 7.10 2.22
C SER A 27 -0.56 8.47 2.88
N ASP A 28 -1.79 8.77 3.28
CA ASP A 28 -2.15 10.03 3.95
C ASP A 28 -1.37 10.23 5.26
N LYS A 29 -1.33 9.18 6.10
CA LYS A 29 -0.61 9.25 7.39
C LYS A 29 0.88 9.41 7.17
N PHE A 30 1.44 8.73 6.18
CA PHE A 30 2.86 8.80 5.89
C PHE A 30 3.26 10.17 5.32
N GLN A 31 2.44 10.75 4.43
CA GLN A 31 2.65 12.12 3.93
C GLN A 31 2.60 13.16 5.05
N ALA A 32 1.72 12.98 6.03
CA ALA A 32 1.67 13.84 7.21
C ALA A 32 2.95 13.74 8.05
N VAL A 33 3.51 12.54 8.21
CA VAL A 33 4.78 12.30 8.88
C VAL A 33 5.96 12.93 8.12
N GLU A 34 6.05 12.76 6.80
CA GLU A 34 7.07 13.44 5.96
C GLU A 34 6.99 14.97 6.10
N SER A 35 5.77 15.51 6.10
CA SER A 35 5.55 16.95 6.24
C SER A 35 5.94 17.48 7.62
N ALA A 36 5.66 16.71 8.67
CA ALA A 36 6.08 17.05 10.04
C ALA A 36 7.60 16.95 10.17
N TRP A 37 8.22 15.92 9.58
CA TRP A 37 9.66 15.76 9.59
C TRP A 37 10.38 16.93 8.92
N ARG A 38 9.94 17.40 7.75
CA ARG A 38 10.55 18.57 7.08
C ARG A 38 10.62 19.81 7.99
N LYS A 39 9.58 20.05 8.79
CA LYS A 39 9.56 21.16 9.77
C LYS A 39 10.58 20.97 10.90
N CYS A 40 10.78 19.73 11.35
CA CYS A 40 11.78 19.39 12.36
C CYS A 40 13.20 19.49 11.79
N ASP A 41 13.41 19.08 10.55
CA ASP A 41 14.70 19.12 9.87
C ASP A 41 15.24 20.55 9.73
N GLU A 42 14.38 21.54 9.51
CA GLU A 42 14.78 22.96 9.42
C GLU A 42 15.26 23.54 10.75
N SER A 43 14.74 23.05 11.88
CA SER A 43 14.98 23.64 13.21
C SER A 43 15.97 22.83 14.08
N TRP A 44 16.13 21.54 13.82
CA TRP A 44 17.03 20.67 14.58
C TRP A 44 18.47 20.71 14.01
N LYS A 45 19.46 20.72 14.90
CA LYS A 45 20.90 20.64 14.62
C LYS A 45 21.60 19.62 15.54
N GLY A 46 22.68 19.00 15.04
CA GLY A 46 23.57 18.09 15.80
C GLY A 46 23.54 16.64 15.30
N ASP A 47 24.50 15.81 15.75
CA ASP A 47 24.72 14.44 15.24
C ASP A 47 23.51 13.50 15.41
N SER A 48 22.68 13.73 16.42
CA SER A 48 21.44 12.97 16.63
C SER A 48 20.41 13.21 15.52
N LYS A 49 20.42 14.39 14.90
CA LYS A 49 19.62 14.70 13.71
C LYS A 49 20.09 13.86 12.53
N GLU A 50 21.39 13.85 12.23
CA GLU A 50 21.92 13.14 11.06
C GLU A 50 21.57 11.65 11.09
N LYS A 51 21.69 11.03 12.26
CA LYS A 51 21.27 9.63 12.46
C LYS A 51 19.77 9.46 12.20
N PHE A 52 18.93 10.31 12.80
CA PHE A 52 17.49 10.22 12.59
C PHE A 52 17.11 10.48 11.13
N THR A 53 17.70 11.48 10.47
CA THR A 53 17.45 11.80 9.05
C THR A 53 17.71 10.59 8.18
N LYS A 54 18.81 9.87 8.41
CA LYS A 54 19.14 8.66 7.68
C LYS A 54 18.11 7.55 7.91
N ASP A 55 17.81 7.24 9.18
CA ASP A 55 16.83 6.20 9.54
C ASP A 55 15.43 6.54 8.96
N PHE A 56 15.08 7.83 8.96
CA PHE A 56 13.84 8.35 8.39
C PHE A 56 13.78 8.18 6.86
N GLN A 57 14.87 8.49 6.16
CA GLN A 57 14.96 8.32 4.70
C GLN A 57 14.85 6.85 4.30
N GLU A 58 15.56 5.95 4.98
CA GLU A 58 15.49 4.50 4.72
C GLU A 58 14.07 3.94 4.96
N THR A 59 13.44 4.39 6.04
CA THR A 59 12.04 4.03 6.35
C THR A 59 11.10 4.57 5.27
N THR A 60 11.33 5.80 4.81
CA THR A 60 10.54 6.45 3.76
C THR A 60 10.57 5.67 2.45
N GLU A 61 11.75 5.27 2.01
CA GLU A 61 11.89 4.46 0.80
C GLU A 61 11.18 3.11 0.94
N THR A 62 11.30 2.49 2.11
CA THR A 62 10.65 1.19 2.39
C THR A 62 9.13 1.30 2.35
N VAL A 63 8.56 2.34 2.97
CA VAL A 63 7.11 2.57 2.96
C VAL A 63 6.62 2.86 1.52
N LYS A 64 7.33 3.69 0.76
CA LYS A 64 6.98 3.98 -0.64
C LYS A 64 6.95 2.73 -1.50
N ARG A 65 7.99 1.90 -1.45
CA ARG A 65 8.02 0.62 -2.17
C ARG A 65 6.90 -0.33 -1.75
N SER A 66 6.52 -0.32 -0.46
CA SER A 66 5.43 -1.15 0.04
C SER A 66 4.07 -0.68 -0.44
N LEU A 67 3.87 0.65 -0.55
CA LEU A 67 2.66 1.23 -1.13
C LEU A 67 2.58 0.92 -2.64
N GLU A 68 3.68 1.12 -3.38
CA GLU A 68 3.76 0.77 -4.81
C GLU A 68 3.44 -0.72 -5.08
N ALA A 69 4.03 -1.63 -4.30
CA ALA A 69 3.72 -3.06 -4.41
C ALA A 69 2.27 -3.37 -4.03
N GLY A 70 1.68 -2.57 -3.14
CA GLY A 70 0.27 -2.63 -2.80
C GLY A 70 -0.63 -2.20 -3.96
N ASP A 71 -0.31 -1.10 -4.63
CA ASP A 71 -1.06 -0.60 -5.78
C ASP A 71 -1.03 -1.63 -6.92
N ASP A 72 0.14 -2.20 -7.22
CA ASP A 72 0.32 -3.26 -8.20
C ASP A 72 -0.54 -4.50 -7.87
N ALA A 73 -0.60 -4.88 -6.58
CA ALA A 73 -1.41 -5.99 -6.12
C ALA A 73 -2.91 -5.69 -6.26
N LEU A 74 -3.35 -4.46 -5.95
CA LEU A 74 -4.75 -4.05 -6.14
C LEU A 74 -5.17 -4.08 -7.61
N ASP A 75 -4.32 -3.59 -8.50
CA ASP A 75 -4.57 -3.63 -9.94
C ASP A 75 -4.70 -5.06 -10.45
N TRP A 76 -3.84 -5.96 -9.99
CA TRP A 76 -3.94 -7.38 -10.33
C TRP A 76 -5.23 -8.00 -9.77
N LEU A 77 -5.57 -7.74 -8.50
CA LEU A 77 -6.77 -8.28 -7.86
C LEU A 77 -8.05 -7.79 -8.50
N ARG A 78 -8.13 -6.51 -8.90
CA ARG A 78 -9.28 -5.94 -9.62
C ARG A 78 -9.49 -6.60 -10.97
N ARG A 79 -8.41 -6.78 -11.76
CA ARG A 79 -8.49 -7.52 -13.04
C ARG A 79 -8.91 -8.97 -12.83
N PHE A 80 -8.43 -9.59 -11.76
CA PHE A 80 -8.79 -10.95 -11.44
C PHE A 80 -10.28 -11.09 -11.06
N ASP A 81 -10.81 -10.15 -10.27
CA ASP A 81 -12.24 -10.04 -9.95
C ASP A 81 -13.11 -9.83 -11.20
N GLU A 82 -12.67 -8.98 -12.15
CA GLU A 82 -13.33 -8.80 -13.44
C GLU A 82 -13.40 -10.11 -14.25
N ILE A 83 -12.29 -10.85 -14.33
CA ILE A 83 -12.23 -12.13 -15.05
C ILE A 83 -13.21 -13.13 -14.42
N LEU A 84 -13.26 -13.23 -13.08
CA LEU A 84 -14.19 -14.15 -12.40
C LEU A 84 -15.65 -13.83 -12.74
N LYS A 85 -16.02 -12.54 -12.72
CA LYS A 85 -17.37 -12.08 -13.08
C LYS A 85 -17.74 -12.42 -14.53
N GLU A 86 -16.80 -12.27 -15.47
CA GLU A 86 -17.02 -12.64 -16.88
C GLU A 86 -17.23 -14.16 -17.05
N PHE A 87 -16.49 -14.98 -16.29
CA PHE A 87 -16.63 -16.44 -16.30
C PHE A 87 -18.00 -16.88 -15.75
N GLU A 88 -18.47 -16.28 -14.64
CA GLU A 88 -19.78 -16.60 -14.08
C GLU A 88 -20.95 -16.19 -14.99
N GLN A 89 -20.83 -15.06 -15.70
CA GLN A 89 -21.87 -14.60 -16.65
C GLN A 89 -21.94 -15.45 -17.93
N SER A 90 -20.88 -16.18 -18.25
CA SER A 90 -20.78 -17.02 -19.45
C SER A 90 -21.31 -18.45 -19.24
N TYR A 91 -21.67 -18.81 -18.02
CA TYR A 91 -22.25 -20.11 -17.61
C TYR A 91 -23.76 -20.02 -17.37
#